data_AF-A0A7S1N6Z9-F1
#
_entry.id   AF-A0A7S1N6Z9-F1
#
_cell.length_a   1.000
_cell.length_b   1.000
_cell.length_c   1.000
_cell.angle_alpha   90.00
_cell.angle_beta   90.00
_cell.angle_gamma   90.00
#
_symmetry.space_group_name_H-M   'P 1'
#
loop_
_entity.id
_entity.type
_entity.pdbx_description
1 polymer ?
#
loop_
_entity_poly.entity_id
_entity_poly.type
_entity_poly.pdbx_seq_one_letter_code
_entity_poly.pdbx_strand_id
1 'polypeptide(L)'
;AKPKKVHQPVGYLVNVKKKQKKKIWQVAQAVSAIKGDAAIGFEKDRVLKNITDLVSTTSVPITAADLPLRYKAAYGRPLNRNIISALDPKWVGLAAMMQGPELSGTVATFWDRHGHPVYLPKARVDKFDTSELEADPPSALRGSSAEDEHLPDWFHAHRKELVTDYDCQEYPFRELWQELLQPPDLSTLHKRTPDGEPPACVTLLKAYQYAGHTLPQAWAARVDSRMTVVKHTKLFRQLPKYQELLDLLHTFVLQVVVPLCGDPTGVWYQCRPTLRVHMPSATAPVKPHREIDLPRHSASEITFFLPLTKACGATTFHVESEPGKADFHPLEGDVGQVIRYNGSQCTQRAEANQTDQTWVSMDFRVIPNALYKGNHGGYIGDHRTKFGGL
;
A
#
# COMPACT_ATOMS: atom_id res chain seq x y z
N ALA A 1 35.60 24.93 56.84
CA ALA A 1 34.68 25.42 55.79
C ALA A 1 33.48 24.47 55.69
N LYS A 2 32.25 24.96 55.87
CA LYS A 2 31.02 24.16 55.78
C LYS A 2 30.57 24.05 54.31
N PRO A 3 30.09 22.89 53.83
CA PRO A 3 29.59 22.75 52.47
C PRO A 3 28.24 23.48 52.30
N LYS A 4 28.13 24.25 51.22
CA LYS A 4 26.92 24.99 50.82
C LYS A 4 25.80 24.00 50.45
N LYS A 5 24.65 24.11 51.10
CA LYS A 5 23.39 23.47 50.70
C LYS A 5 22.96 24.05 49.35
N VAL A 6 22.81 23.19 48.34
CA VAL A 6 22.14 23.52 47.08
C VAL A 6 20.64 23.38 47.30
N HIS A 7 19.90 24.49 47.24
CA HIS A 7 18.44 24.48 47.20
C HIS A 7 17.96 23.92 45.86
N GLN A 8 17.23 22.80 45.88
CA GLN A 8 16.43 22.40 44.71
C GLN A 8 15.25 23.38 44.54
N PRO A 9 14.97 23.88 43.33
CA PRO A 9 13.88 24.81 43.11
C PRO A 9 12.54 24.07 43.04
N VAL A 10 11.84 24.02 44.16
CA VAL A 10 10.46 23.52 44.30
C VAL A 10 9.49 24.23 43.32
N GLY A 11 9.83 25.44 42.86
CA GLY A 11 9.02 26.23 41.91
C GLY A 11 8.93 25.66 40.49
N TYR A 12 9.92 24.90 40.01
CA TYR A 12 9.92 24.39 38.63
C TYR A 12 8.93 23.22 38.46
N LEU A 13 8.89 22.31 39.44
CA LEU A 13 8.01 21.14 39.43
C LEU A 13 6.52 21.50 39.56
N VAL A 14 6.19 22.56 40.30
CA VAL A 14 4.79 23.04 40.44
C VAL A 14 4.29 23.65 39.13
N ASN A 15 5.15 24.35 38.38
CA ASN A 15 4.80 24.98 37.10
C ASN A 15 4.64 23.95 35.96
N VAL A 16 5.46 22.89 35.97
CA VAL A 16 5.33 21.75 35.03
C VAL A 16 4.03 20.99 35.29
N LYS A 17 3.69 20.70 36.56
CA LYS A 17 2.43 20.02 36.92
C LYS A 17 1.18 20.86 36.57
N LYS A 18 1.21 22.19 36.71
CA LYS A 18 0.10 23.07 36.29
C LYS A 18 -0.04 23.15 34.75
N LYS A 19 1.06 23.24 34.01
CA LYS A 19 1.04 23.22 32.52
C LYS A 19 0.61 21.86 31.96
N GLN A 20 1.01 20.75 32.59
CA GLN A 20 0.56 19.40 32.21
C GLN A 20 -0.93 19.21 32.51
N LYS A 21 -1.44 19.64 33.67
CA LYS A 21 -2.88 19.59 33.97
C LYS A 21 -3.72 20.43 32.99
N LYS A 22 -3.24 21.61 32.58
CA LYS A 22 -3.92 22.45 31.57
C LYS A 22 -3.97 21.75 30.19
N LYS A 23 -2.89 21.06 29.79
CA LYS A 23 -2.83 20.29 28.54
C LYS A 23 -3.72 19.03 28.58
N ILE A 24 -3.75 18.31 29.70
CA ILE A 24 -4.66 17.16 29.92
C ILE A 24 -6.12 17.63 29.83
N TRP A 25 -6.46 18.77 30.44
CA TRP A 25 -7.80 19.35 30.38
C TRP A 25 -8.20 19.78 28.95
N GLN A 26 -7.26 20.32 28.17
CA GLN A 26 -7.49 20.67 26.75
C GLN A 26 -7.69 19.44 25.85
N VAL A 27 -6.97 18.34 26.10
CA VAL A 27 -7.17 17.06 25.40
C VAL A 27 -8.53 16.44 25.76
N ALA A 28 -8.89 16.44 27.04
CA ALA A 28 -10.20 15.96 27.50
C ALA A 28 -11.36 16.78 26.91
N GLN A 29 -11.22 18.12 26.81
CA GLN A 29 -12.20 18.97 26.13
C GLN A 29 -12.25 18.74 24.61
N ALA A 30 -11.11 18.51 23.95
CA ALA A 30 -11.07 18.22 22.52
C ALA A 30 -11.75 16.89 22.18
N VAL A 31 -11.57 15.85 23.00
CA VAL A 31 -12.22 14.55 22.80
C VAL A 31 -13.70 14.56 23.21
N SER A 32 -14.07 15.32 24.26
CA SER A 32 -15.47 15.53 24.65
C SER A 32 -16.26 16.28 23.55
N ALA A 33 -15.61 17.19 22.82
CA ALA A 33 -16.20 17.93 21.70
C ALA A 33 -16.44 17.09 20.44
N ILE A 34 -15.96 15.85 20.36
CA ILE A 34 -16.30 14.90 19.28
C ILE A 34 -17.75 14.45 19.49
N LYS A 35 -18.70 15.22 18.95
CA LYS A 35 -20.12 14.86 18.86
C LYS A 35 -20.38 14.14 17.53
N GLY A 36 -21.14 13.05 17.58
CA GLY A 36 -22.06 12.70 16.51
C GLY A 36 -21.76 11.50 15.61
N ASP A 37 -20.79 10.63 15.92
CA ASP A 37 -20.61 9.43 15.11
C ASP A 37 -21.01 8.16 15.88
N ALA A 38 -22.16 7.58 15.52
CA ALA A 38 -22.71 6.38 16.12
C ALA A 38 -21.77 5.16 16.03
N ALA A 39 -20.76 5.23 15.14
CA ALA A 39 -19.70 4.23 14.98
C ALA A 39 -18.69 4.16 16.15
N ILE A 40 -18.72 5.11 17.10
CA ILE A 40 -17.78 5.18 18.24
C ILE A 40 -18.49 4.87 19.58
N GLY A 41 -19.67 4.26 19.56
CA GLY A 41 -20.54 4.13 20.75
C GLY A 41 -20.00 3.26 21.88
N PHE A 42 -19.13 2.27 21.61
CA PHE A 42 -18.70 1.30 22.63
C PHE A 42 -17.21 1.37 23.01
N GLU A 43 -16.38 2.10 22.27
CA GLU A 43 -14.93 2.21 22.54
C GLU A 43 -14.46 3.61 22.96
N LYS A 44 -15.30 4.64 22.85
CA LYS A 44 -14.89 6.03 23.08
C LYS A 44 -14.33 6.26 24.49
N ASP A 45 -15.05 5.81 25.51
CA ASP A 45 -14.67 6.04 26.91
C ASP A 45 -13.42 5.26 27.30
N ARG A 46 -13.28 4.04 26.75
CA ARG A 46 -12.08 3.20 26.94
C ARG A 46 -10.85 3.82 26.28
N VAL A 47 -10.97 4.31 25.05
CA VAL A 47 -9.84 4.95 24.36
C VAL A 47 -9.47 6.26 25.03
N LEU A 48 -10.45 7.05 25.47
CA LEU A 48 -10.22 8.30 26.19
C LEU A 48 -9.54 8.08 27.54
N LYS A 49 -9.96 7.07 28.29
CA LYS A 49 -9.30 6.65 29.53
C LYS A 49 -7.85 6.26 29.26
N ASN A 50 -7.60 5.40 28.27
CA ASN A 50 -6.25 4.96 27.90
C ASN A 50 -5.34 6.13 27.48
N ILE A 51 -5.85 7.10 26.70
CA ILE A 51 -5.05 8.29 26.35
C ILE A 51 -4.75 9.13 27.59
N THR A 52 -5.72 9.29 28.49
CA THR A 52 -5.55 10.05 29.74
C THR A 52 -4.52 9.38 30.66
N ASP A 53 -4.57 8.06 30.80
CA ASP A 53 -3.63 7.26 31.58
C ASP A 53 -2.22 7.37 30.98
N LEU A 54 -2.08 7.26 29.65
CA LEU A 54 -0.81 7.40 28.94
C LEU A 54 -0.17 8.79 29.13
N VAL A 55 -0.97 9.86 29.07
CA VAL A 55 -0.49 11.24 29.23
C VAL A 55 -0.17 11.55 30.70
N SER A 56 -0.90 10.97 31.65
CA SER A 56 -0.70 11.23 33.08
C SER A 56 0.46 10.43 33.71
N THR A 57 0.83 9.30 33.12
CA THR A 57 1.91 8.43 33.62
C THR A 57 3.29 8.76 33.04
N THR A 58 3.37 9.58 31.98
CA THR A 58 4.65 9.94 31.37
C THR A 58 5.19 11.28 31.86
N SER A 59 6.48 11.32 32.18
CA SER A 59 7.21 12.56 32.50
C SER A 59 7.58 13.38 31.25
N VAL A 60 7.50 12.77 30.06
CA VAL A 60 7.89 13.39 28.79
C VAL A 60 6.62 13.83 28.02
N PRO A 61 6.55 15.09 27.56
CA PRO A 61 5.41 15.56 26.76
C PRO A 61 5.18 14.68 25.53
N ILE A 62 3.95 14.19 25.35
CA ILE A 62 3.55 13.44 24.15
C ILE A 62 3.10 14.43 23.09
N THR A 63 3.74 14.42 21.91
CA THR A 63 3.29 15.20 20.76
C THR A 63 2.16 14.48 20.01
N ALA A 64 1.43 15.19 19.15
CA ALA A 64 0.39 14.57 18.32
C ALA A 64 0.95 13.49 17.38
N ALA A 65 2.19 13.66 16.91
CA ALA A 65 2.88 12.70 16.06
C ALA A 65 3.30 11.43 16.84
N ASP A 66 3.64 11.57 18.12
CA ASP A 66 4.10 10.46 18.95
C ASP A 66 2.95 9.65 19.57
N LEU A 67 1.77 10.26 19.68
CA LEU A 67 0.63 9.66 20.38
C LEU A 67 0.21 8.29 19.80
N PRO A 68 0.11 8.08 18.47
CA PRO A 68 -0.25 6.78 17.90
C PRO A 68 0.78 5.68 18.22
N LEU A 69 2.07 6.02 18.17
CA LEU A 69 3.17 5.10 18.45
C LEU A 69 3.18 4.69 19.92
N ARG A 70 3.08 5.66 20.83
CA ARG A 70 3.05 5.41 22.28
C ARG A 70 1.80 4.67 22.71
N TYR A 71 0.65 4.97 22.09
CA TYR A 71 -0.59 4.25 22.36
C TYR A 71 -0.50 2.78 21.93
N LYS A 72 0.08 2.50 20.76
CA LYS A 72 0.31 1.13 20.28
C LYS A 72 1.27 0.37 21.19
N ALA A 73 2.35 1.02 21.63
CA ALA A 73 3.31 0.42 22.56
C ALA A 73 2.68 0.08 23.92
N ALA A 74 1.85 0.95 24.47
CA ALA A 74 1.25 0.76 25.80
C ALA A 74 0.07 -0.22 25.83
N TYR A 75 -0.71 -0.30 24.75
CA TYR A 75 -1.98 -1.05 24.75
C TYR A 75 -2.04 -2.17 23.69
N GLY A 76 -0.93 -2.46 23.01
CA GLY A 76 -0.80 -3.56 22.04
C GLY A 76 -1.63 -3.40 20.76
N ARG A 77 -2.26 -2.24 20.55
CA ARG A 77 -3.14 -1.99 19.40
C ARG A 77 -3.05 -0.55 18.90
N PRO A 78 -3.16 -0.32 17.57
CA PRO A 78 -3.06 1.02 17.01
C PRO A 78 -4.23 1.91 17.46
N LEU A 79 -3.96 3.20 17.64
CA LEU A 79 -4.99 4.19 17.92
C LEU A 79 -5.88 4.39 16.68
N ASN A 80 -7.21 4.42 16.89
CA ASN A 80 -8.17 4.53 15.80
C ASN A 80 -7.92 5.82 14.98
N ARG A 81 -7.80 5.68 13.65
CA ARG A 81 -7.55 6.80 12.73
C ARG A 81 -8.58 7.92 12.82
N ASN A 82 -9.85 7.61 13.08
CA ASN A 82 -10.89 8.62 13.22
C ASN A 82 -10.69 9.49 14.47
N ILE A 83 -10.09 8.92 15.53
CA ILE A 83 -9.71 9.66 16.73
C ILE A 83 -8.49 10.55 16.45
N ILE A 84 -7.51 10.03 15.69
CA ILE A 84 -6.34 10.80 15.25
C ILE A 84 -6.79 12.01 14.40
N SER A 85 -7.63 11.77 13.38
CA SER A 85 -8.19 12.81 12.52
C SER A 85 -9.10 13.80 13.23
N ALA A 86 -9.74 13.42 14.34
CA ALA A 86 -10.56 14.32 15.14
C ALA A 86 -9.76 15.14 16.16
N LEU A 87 -8.57 14.66 16.56
CA LEU A 87 -7.60 15.46 17.33
C LEU A 87 -6.94 16.53 16.44
N ASP A 88 -6.79 16.25 15.15
CA ASP A 88 -6.08 17.06 14.16
C ASP A 88 -6.60 18.53 13.96
N PRO A 89 -7.90 18.85 13.90
CA PRO A 89 -8.35 20.15 13.40
C PRO A 89 -8.04 21.34 14.33
N LYS A 90 -7.90 21.11 15.64
CA LYS A 90 -7.55 22.18 16.61
C LYS A 90 -6.04 22.40 16.77
N TRP A 91 -5.21 21.53 16.17
CA TRP A 91 -3.74 21.67 16.16
C TRP A 91 -3.21 22.24 14.84
N VAL A 92 -4.04 22.27 13.79
CA VAL A 92 -3.77 22.92 12.49
C VAL A 92 -3.37 24.40 12.63
N GLY A 93 -3.80 25.12 13.68
CA GLY A 93 -3.35 26.49 13.94
C GLY A 93 -1.84 26.63 14.20
N LEU A 94 -1.16 25.56 14.64
CA LEU A 94 0.29 25.55 14.84
C LEU A 94 1.04 25.06 13.58
N ALA A 95 0.44 24.18 12.79
CA ALA A 95 1.01 23.68 11.53
C ALA A 95 0.83 24.68 10.37
N ALA A 96 -0.24 25.49 10.37
CA ALA A 96 -0.45 26.58 9.41
C ALA A 96 0.50 27.76 9.61
N MET A 97 1.14 27.92 10.78
CA MET A 97 2.29 28.80 10.97
C MET A 97 3.60 28.21 10.39
N MET A 98 3.60 26.93 10.01
CA MET A 98 4.78 26.20 9.55
C MET A 98 4.69 25.72 8.09
N GLN A 99 3.61 26.02 7.38
CA GLN A 99 3.48 25.71 5.96
C GLN A 99 2.92 26.92 5.19
N GLY A 100 3.84 27.79 4.77
CA GLY A 100 3.70 28.60 3.56
C GLY A 100 4.71 28.09 2.51
N PRO A 101 4.38 28.17 1.20
CA PRO A 101 5.32 27.82 0.14
C PRO A 101 6.44 28.87 0.08
N GLU A 102 7.64 28.45 -0.34
CA GLU A 102 8.89 29.23 -0.40
C GLU A 102 9.72 29.33 0.89
N LEU A 103 10.32 28.23 1.35
CA LEU A 103 11.56 28.31 2.15
C LEU A 103 12.51 27.15 1.79
N SER A 104 13.02 27.12 0.56
CA SER A 104 14.22 26.33 0.24
C SER A 104 15.52 27.00 0.77
N GLY A 105 15.41 28.12 1.49
CA GLY A 105 16.56 28.96 1.87
C GLY A 105 16.95 29.01 3.36
N THR A 106 16.00 28.91 4.31
CA THR A 106 16.20 29.39 5.70
C THR A 106 16.33 28.32 6.79
N VAL A 107 16.12 27.05 6.46
CA VAL A 107 16.21 25.94 7.42
C VAL A 107 17.34 25.00 6.98
N ALA A 108 18.17 24.59 7.93
CA ALA A 108 19.15 23.53 7.78
C ALA A 108 18.55 22.23 8.34
N THR A 109 18.74 21.16 7.59
CA THR A 109 18.29 19.81 7.97
C THR A 109 19.49 19.05 8.49
N PHE A 110 19.35 18.46 9.67
CA PHE A 110 20.33 17.56 10.28
C PHE A 110 19.64 16.26 10.66
N TRP A 111 20.43 15.28 11.10
CA TRP A 111 19.94 13.97 11.51
C TRP A 111 20.52 13.59 12.86
N ASP A 112 19.68 13.10 13.77
CA ASP A 112 20.17 12.54 15.02
C ASP A 112 20.77 11.14 14.82
N ARG A 113 21.48 10.63 15.83
CA ARG A 113 22.09 9.28 15.81
C ARG A 113 21.09 8.12 15.62
N HIS A 114 19.80 8.38 15.80
CA HIS A 114 18.71 7.42 15.59
C HIS A 114 18.04 7.59 14.22
N GLY A 115 18.52 8.57 13.43
CA GLY A 115 18.09 8.81 12.08
C GLY A 115 16.80 9.63 11.98
N HIS A 116 16.42 10.35 13.01
CA HIS A 116 15.30 11.27 12.92
C HIS A 116 15.75 12.62 12.34
N PRO A 117 15.03 13.18 11.35
CA PRO A 117 15.38 14.47 10.80
C PRO A 117 15.09 15.58 11.83
N VAL A 118 16.10 16.40 12.09
CA VAL A 118 16.06 17.55 12.98
C VAL A 118 16.19 18.81 12.13
N TYR A 119 15.16 19.67 12.17
CA TYR A 119 15.12 20.90 11.39
C TYR A 119 15.49 22.10 12.27
N LEU A 120 16.54 22.82 11.88
CA LEU A 120 17.01 24.00 12.60
C LEU A 120 16.99 25.23 11.70
N PRO A 121 16.51 26.41 12.18
CA PRO A 121 16.64 27.64 11.41
C PRO A 121 18.13 27.97 11.19
N LYS A 122 18.56 28.20 9.95
CA LYS A 122 19.97 28.47 9.59
C LYS A 122 20.58 29.60 10.42
N ALA A 123 19.81 30.66 10.69
CA ALA A 123 20.23 31.82 11.50
C ALA A 123 20.49 31.51 12.99
N ARG A 124 20.26 30.27 13.45
CA ARG A 124 20.43 29.86 14.84
C ARG A 124 21.23 28.57 15.02
N VAL A 125 21.73 27.95 13.94
CA VAL A 125 22.48 26.68 14.01
C VAL A 125 23.66 26.79 14.98
N ASP A 126 24.40 27.90 14.94
CA ASP A 126 25.56 28.16 15.81
C ASP A 126 25.22 28.28 17.31
N LYS A 127 23.93 28.35 17.67
CA LYS A 127 23.46 28.44 19.06
C LYS A 127 22.97 27.10 19.62
N PHE A 128 22.94 26.05 18.82
CA PHE A 128 22.57 24.71 19.23
C PHE A 128 23.81 23.81 19.23
N ASP A 129 23.93 22.97 20.25
CA ASP A 129 24.95 21.93 20.26
C ASP A 129 24.58 20.89 19.19
N THR A 130 25.28 20.96 18.07
CA THR A 130 25.08 20.11 16.88
C THR A 130 26.12 18.98 16.82
N SER A 131 26.92 18.79 17.88
CA SER A 131 28.00 17.80 17.90
C SER A 131 27.53 16.33 17.77
N GLU A 132 26.28 16.04 18.12
CA GLU A 132 25.64 14.73 17.92
C GLU A 132 24.73 14.66 16.68
N LEU A 133 24.73 15.70 15.83
CA LEU A 133 23.87 15.82 14.65
C LEU A 133 24.71 15.75 13.37
N GLU A 134 24.31 14.89 12.44
CA GLU A 134 24.97 14.74 11.14
C GLU A 134 24.27 15.61 10.08
N ALA A 135 25.04 16.26 9.21
CA ALA A 135 24.52 17.10 8.13
C ALA A 135 23.84 16.26 7.02
N ASP A 136 24.29 15.02 6.87
CA ASP A 136 23.71 14.00 6.00
C ASP A 136 23.01 12.93 6.84
N PRO A 137 22.00 12.22 6.32
CA PRO A 137 21.39 11.11 7.03
C PRO A 137 22.45 10.03 7.35
N PRO A 138 22.36 9.36 8.53
CA PRO A 138 23.19 8.22 8.85
C PRO A 138 23.16 7.23 7.69
N SER A 139 24.29 6.60 7.37
CA SER A 139 24.40 5.65 6.25
C SER A 139 23.31 4.56 6.23
N ALA A 140 22.74 4.23 7.39
CA ALA A 140 21.61 3.31 7.57
C ALA A 140 20.23 3.85 7.12
N LEU A 141 20.11 5.15 6.83
CA LEU A 141 18.88 5.84 6.39
C LEU A 141 18.97 6.47 5.01
N ARG A 142 20.13 6.41 4.35
CA ARG A 142 20.07 6.26 2.89
C ARG A 142 19.32 4.96 2.68
N GLY A 143 18.01 5.03 2.44
CA GLY A 143 17.29 3.91 1.85
C GLY A 143 18.17 3.44 0.72
N SER A 144 18.71 2.23 0.84
CA SER A 144 19.66 1.71 -0.10
C SER A 144 18.98 1.71 -1.46
N SER A 145 19.31 2.71 -2.26
CA SER A 145 19.16 2.69 -3.72
C SER A 145 20.25 1.79 -4.33
N ALA A 146 20.72 0.79 -3.57
CA ALA A 146 21.87 -0.06 -3.87
C ALA A 146 21.94 -1.28 -2.91
N GLU A 147 20.81 -1.91 -2.60
CA GLU A 147 20.85 -3.36 -2.43
C GLU A 147 20.25 -3.95 -3.70
N ASP A 148 21.06 -3.97 -4.77
CA ASP A 148 21.26 -5.25 -5.46
C ASP A 148 21.86 -6.20 -4.41
N GLU A 149 21.02 -6.59 -3.44
CA GLU A 149 21.28 -7.77 -2.67
C GLU A 149 21.47 -8.84 -3.72
N HIS A 150 22.65 -9.46 -3.75
CA HIS A 150 23.00 -10.42 -4.76
C HIS A 150 22.00 -11.58 -4.67
N LEU A 151 20.91 -11.43 -5.41
CA LEU A 151 19.88 -12.43 -5.53
C LEU A 151 20.57 -13.63 -6.16
N PRO A 152 20.33 -14.82 -5.65
CA PRO A 152 21.09 -15.96 -6.10
C PRO A 152 20.81 -16.23 -7.58
N ASP A 153 21.82 -16.68 -8.33
CA ASP A 153 21.70 -16.92 -9.78
C ASP A 153 20.52 -17.82 -10.15
N TRP A 154 20.17 -18.78 -9.29
CA TRP A 154 19.00 -19.63 -9.49
C TRP A 154 17.71 -18.81 -9.57
N PHE A 155 17.58 -17.74 -8.78
CA PHE A 155 16.39 -16.88 -8.78
C PHE A 155 16.29 -16.10 -10.08
N HIS A 156 17.42 -15.62 -10.60
CA HIS A 156 17.46 -14.91 -11.88
C HIS A 156 16.96 -15.78 -13.04
N ALA A 157 17.27 -17.07 -13.04
CA ALA A 157 16.70 -18.01 -14.01
C ALA A 157 15.18 -18.20 -13.85
N HIS A 158 14.68 -18.20 -12.62
CA HIS A 158 13.26 -18.43 -12.29
C HIS A 158 12.36 -17.19 -12.38
N ARG A 159 12.90 -16.04 -12.79
CA ARG A 159 12.10 -14.85 -13.14
C ARG A 159 12.18 -14.49 -14.62
N LYS A 160 12.88 -15.30 -15.43
CA LYS A 160 12.83 -15.18 -16.88
C LYS A 160 11.44 -15.51 -17.39
N GLU A 161 11.08 -14.84 -18.49
CA GLU A 161 9.84 -15.04 -19.20
C GLU A 161 9.63 -16.54 -19.48
N LEU A 162 8.49 -17.06 -19.04
CA LEU A 162 8.06 -18.43 -19.29
C LEU A 162 6.55 -18.46 -19.39
N VAL A 163 6.04 -18.99 -20.50
CA VAL A 163 4.62 -19.28 -20.70
C VAL A 163 4.37 -20.73 -20.27
N THR A 164 3.39 -20.93 -19.40
CA THR A 164 2.99 -22.24 -18.89
C THR A 164 1.50 -22.44 -19.11
N ASP A 165 1.12 -23.52 -19.77
CA ASP A 165 -0.29 -23.93 -19.90
C ASP A 165 -0.82 -24.48 -18.56
N TYR A 166 -2.11 -24.27 -18.29
CA TYR A 166 -2.82 -24.88 -17.16
C TYR A 166 -4.20 -25.38 -17.60
N ASP A 167 -4.74 -26.35 -16.85
CA ASP A 167 -6.05 -26.92 -17.15
C ASP A 167 -7.18 -25.93 -16.79
N CYS A 168 -7.91 -25.44 -17.80
CA CYS A 168 -9.02 -24.52 -17.61
C CYS A 168 -10.26 -25.17 -16.99
N GLN A 169 -10.38 -26.50 -17.03
CA GLN A 169 -11.45 -27.23 -16.34
C GLN A 169 -11.16 -27.29 -14.84
N GLU A 170 -9.89 -27.48 -14.45
CA GLU A 170 -9.46 -27.48 -13.05
C GLU A 170 -9.40 -26.05 -12.49
N TYR A 171 -8.92 -25.09 -13.27
CA TYR A 171 -8.76 -23.69 -12.87
C TYR A 171 -9.54 -22.73 -13.78
N PRO A 172 -10.89 -22.66 -13.65
CA PRO A 172 -11.76 -21.88 -14.52
C PRO A 172 -11.76 -20.37 -14.18
N PHE A 173 -10.59 -19.74 -14.17
CA PHE A 173 -10.44 -18.33 -13.79
C PHE A 173 -11.25 -17.40 -14.70
N ARG A 174 -11.30 -17.68 -16.00
CA ARG A 174 -12.03 -16.85 -16.98
C ARG A 174 -13.53 -16.86 -16.66
N GLU A 175 -14.08 -18.02 -16.42
CA GLU A 175 -15.50 -18.24 -16.12
C GLU A 175 -15.87 -17.58 -14.78
N LEU A 176 -15.06 -17.77 -13.74
CA LEU A 176 -15.28 -17.12 -12.44
C LEU A 176 -15.27 -15.59 -12.55
N TRP A 177 -14.33 -15.02 -13.29
CA TRP A 177 -14.31 -13.58 -13.53
C TRP A 177 -15.48 -13.10 -14.40
N GLN A 178 -15.91 -13.90 -15.36
CA GLN A 178 -17.10 -13.60 -16.17
C GLN A 178 -18.36 -13.56 -15.29
N GLU A 179 -18.52 -14.50 -14.36
CA GLU A 179 -19.61 -14.45 -13.38
C GLU A 179 -19.52 -13.22 -12.45
N LEU A 180 -18.32 -12.90 -11.95
CA LEU A 180 -18.10 -11.76 -11.04
C LEU A 180 -18.33 -10.41 -11.71
N LEU A 181 -18.00 -10.28 -13.00
CA LEU A 181 -18.15 -9.04 -13.77
C LEU A 181 -19.52 -8.94 -14.45
N GLN A 182 -20.22 -10.07 -14.59
CA GLN A 182 -21.53 -10.21 -15.21
C GLN A 182 -21.67 -9.78 -16.70
N PRO A 183 -20.67 -9.89 -17.59
CA PRO A 183 -20.91 -9.87 -19.04
C PRO A 183 -21.16 -11.27 -19.63
N PRO A 184 -21.70 -11.37 -20.85
CA PRO A 184 -21.71 -12.62 -21.60
C PRO A 184 -20.32 -13.05 -22.10
N ASP A 185 -19.41 -12.10 -22.33
CA ASP A 185 -18.00 -12.34 -22.71
C ASP A 185 -17.10 -11.20 -22.23
N LEU A 186 -15.99 -11.54 -21.57
CA LEU A 186 -14.97 -10.60 -21.12
C LEU A 186 -14.37 -9.75 -22.24
N SER A 187 -14.23 -10.29 -23.46
CA SER A 187 -13.63 -9.56 -24.60
C SER A 187 -14.53 -8.43 -25.13
N THR A 188 -15.80 -8.44 -24.76
CA THR A 188 -16.82 -7.49 -25.26
C THR A 188 -17.35 -6.56 -24.19
N LEU A 189 -16.69 -6.46 -23.03
CA LEU A 189 -17.10 -5.62 -21.92
C LEU A 189 -17.38 -4.16 -22.34
N HIS A 190 -16.57 -3.59 -23.24
CA HIS A 190 -16.76 -2.24 -23.77
C HIS A 190 -18.05 -2.05 -24.59
N LYS A 191 -18.65 -3.13 -25.11
CA LYS A 191 -19.89 -3.08 -25.90
C LYS A 191 -21.14 -2.98 -25.03
N ARG A 192 -21.03 -3.30 -23.73
CA ARG A 192 -22.15 -3.17 -22.80
C ARG A 192 -22.42 -1.68 -22.56
N THR A 193 -23.65 -1.27 -22.81
CA THR A 193 -24.13 0.05 -22.42
C THR A 193 -24.13 0.17 -20.89
N PRO A 194 -23.55 1.23 -20.31
CA PRO A 194 -23.68 1.50 -18.88
C PRO A 194 -25.12 1.87 -18.51
N ASP A 195 -25.95 0.88 -18.23
CA ASP A 195 -27.35 1.04 -17.82
C ASP A 195 -27.72 0.15 -16.62
N GLY A 196 -28.86 0.48 -15.98
CA GLY A 196 -29.37 -0.29 -14.84
C GLY A 196 -28.47 -0.31 -13.61
N GLU A 197 -28.48 -1.44 -12.89
CA GLU A 197 -27.72 -1.63 -11.66
C GLU A 197 -26.20 -1.61 -11.92
N PRO A 198 -25.43 -0.82 -11.13
CA PRO A 198 -23.99 -0.77 -11.34
C PRO A 198 -23.30 -2.10 -11.05
N PRO A 199 -22.27 -2.47 -11.84
CA PRO A 199 -21.39 -3.56 -11.49
C PRO A 199 -20.85 -3.46 -10.06
N ALA A 200 -20.77 -4.59 -9.37
CA ALA A 200 -20.18 -4.65 -8.04
C ALA A 200 -18.66 -4.39 -8.06
N CYS A 201 -18.00 -4.76 -9.16
CA CYS A 201 -16.57 -4.58 -9.33
C CYS A 201 -16.20 -3.13 -9.66
N VAL A 202 -15.53 -2.46 -8.74
CA VAL A 202 -15.06 -1.07 -8.90
C VAL A 202 -14.02 -0.93 -10.02
N THR A 203 -13.19 -1.96 -10.25
CA THR A 203 -12.20 -1.94 -11.35
C THR A 203 -12.90 -1.82 -12.70
N LEU A 204 -14.01 -2.53 -12.90
CA LEU A 204 -14.79 -2.43 -14.13
C LEU A 204 -15.39 -1.04 -14.32
N LEU A 205 -15.95 -0.45 -13.25
CA LEU A 205 -16.48 0.92 -13.31
C LEU A 205 -15.41 1.94 -13.72
N LYS A 206 -14.20 1.82 -13.17
CA LYS A 206 -13.07 2.67 -13.54
C LYS A 206 -12.66 2.46 -15.00
N ALA A 207 -12.66 1.22 -15.49
CA ALA A 207 -12.32 0.92 -16.88
C ALA A 207 -13.24 1.65 -17.87
N TYR A 208 -14.56 1.69 -17.60
CA TYR A 208 -15.50 2.50 -18.38
C TYR A 208 -15.15 4.00 -18.37
N GLN A 209 -14.82 4.57 -17.21
CA GLN A 209 -14.41 5.98 -17.11
C GLN A 209 -13.13 6.25 -17.91
N TYR A 210 -12.14 5.37 -17.80
CA TYR A 210 -10.88 5.50 -18.53
C TYR A 210 -11.07 5.41 -20.06
N ALA A 211 -12.02 4.57 -20.51
CA ALA A 211 -12.40 4.49 -21.91
C ALA A 211 -13.32 5.61 -22.40
N GLY A 212 -13.62 6.61 -21.55
CA GLY A 212 -14.38 7.79 -21.93
C GLY A 212 -15.90 7.59 -21.94
N HIS A 213 -16.41 6.48 -21.40
CA HIS A 213 -17.85 6.29 -21.27
C HIS A 213 -18.42 7.25 -20.21
N THR A 214 -19.56 7.86 -20.53
CA THR A 214 -20.34 8.61 -19.54
C THR A 214 -21.08 7.63 -18.65
N LEU A 215 -20.75 7.63 -17.35
CA LEU A 215 -21.40 6.76 -16.39
C LEU A 215 -22.74 7.35 -15.93
N PRO A 216 -23.80 6.53 -15.78
CA PRO A 216 -25.00 6.92 -15.06
C PRO A 216 -24.68 7.39 -13.64
N GLN A 217 -25.51 8.28 -13.10
CA GLN A 217 -25.31 8.83 -11.76
C GLN A 217 -25.12 7.73 -10.69
N ALA A 218 -25.91 6.64 -10.76
CA ALA A 218 -25.81 5.51 -9.84
C ALA A 218 -24.46 4.77 -9.94
N TRP A 219 -23.87 4.69 -11.13
CA TRP A 219 -22.57 4.06 -11.35
C TRP A 219 -21.44 5.00 -10.90
N ALA A 220 -21.50 6.26 -11.31
CA ALA A 220 -20.54 7.30 -10.93
C ALA A 220 -20.43 7.45 -9.40
N ALA A 221 -21.55 7.38 -8.69
CA ALA A 221 -21.59 7.43 -7.23
C ALA A 221 -20.76 6.33 -6.55
N ARG A 222 -20.49 5.18 -7.20
CA ARG A 222 -19.65 4.11 -6.61
C ARG A 222 -18.15 4.37 -6.72
N VAL A 223 -17.75 5.35 -7.53
CA VAL A 223 -16.35 5.69 -7.83
C VAL A 223 -16.05 7.18 -7.65
N ASP A 224 -16.96 7.92 -7.03
CA ASP A 224 -16.91 9.37 -6.83
C ASP A 224 -15.77 9.82 -5.89
N SER A 225 -15.41 8.98 -4.93
CA SER A 225 -14.43 9.29 -3.90
C SER A 225 -13.60 8.07 -3.52
N ARG A 226 -12.42 8.33 -2.96
CA ARG A 226 -11.55 7.28 -2.40
C ARG A 226 -12.28 6.44 -1.35
N MET A 227 -13.11 7.06 -0.51
CA MET A 227 -13.85 6.35 0.55
C MET A 227 -14.86 5.37 -0.06
N THR A 228 -15.57 5.81 -1.09
CA THR A 228 -16.57 4.98 -1.77
C THR A 228 -15.91 3.83 -2.52
N VAL A 229 -14.80 4.08 -3.23
CA VAL A 229 -13.99 3.04 -3.87
C VAL A 229 -13.55 1.98 -2.85
N VAL A 230 -13.04 2.39 -1.69
CA VAL A 230 -12.62 1.47 -0.62
C VAL A 230 -13.80 0.65 -0.09
N LYS A 231 -14.95 1.30 0.18
CA LYS A 231 -16.17 0.65 0.65
C LYS A 231 -16.65 -0.42 -0.34
N HIS A 232 -16.84 -0.07 -1.61
CA HIS A 232 -17.34 -1.00 -2.62
C HIS A 232 -16.33 -2.09 -2.97
N THR A 233 -15.02 -1.78 -2.94
CA THR A 233 -13.98 -2.81 -3.06
C THR A 233 -14.07 -3.83 -1.93
N LYS A 234 -14.32 -3.39 -0.68
CA LYS A 234 -14.52 -4.29 0.45
C LYS A 234 -15.77 -5.17 0.27
N LEU A 235 -16.89 -4.59 -0.16
CA LEU A 235 -18.13 -5.34 -0.41
C LEU A 235 -17.96 -6.36 -1.54
N PHE A 236 -17.34 -5.98 -2.64
CA PHE A 236 -17.02 -6.88 -3.75
C PHE A 236 -16.18 -8.08 -3.28
N ARG A 237 -15.19 -7.81 -2.43
CA ARG A 237 -14.33 -8.85 -1.85
C ARG A 237 -15.06 -9.78 -0.86
N GLN A 238 -16.26 -9.43 -0.41
CA GLN A 238 -17.07 -10.26 0.50
C GLN A 238 -18.05 -11.16 -0.27
N LEU A 239 -18.16 -11.04 -1.59
CA LEU A 239 -19.03 -11.90 -2.38
C LEU A 239 -18.55 -13.36 -2.29
N PRO A 240 -19.46 -14.35 -2.14
CA PRO A 240 -19.10 -15.76 -2.08
C PRO A 240 -18.24 -16.20 -3.27
N LYS A 241 -18.64 -15.82 -4.49
CA LYS A 241 -17.89 -16.09 -5.73
C LYS A 241 -16.48 -15.48 -5.73
N TYR A 242 -16.27 -14.36 -5.02
CA TYR A 242 -14.93 -13.79 -4.88
C TYR A 242 -14.08 -14.60 -3.89
N GLN A 243 -14.69 -15.20 -2.86
CA GLN A 243 -13.98 -16.12 -1.97
C GLN A 243 -13.61 -17.41 -2.70
N GLU A 244 -14.52 -17.96 -3.51
CA GLU A 244 -14.22 -19.10 -4.40
C GLU A 244 -12.99 -18.82 -5.29
N LEU A 245 -12.89 -17.61 -5.86
CA LEU A 245 -11.72 -17.18 -6.62
C LEU A 245 -10.43 -17.20 -5.79
N LEU A 246 -10.47 -16.78 -4.53
CA LEU A 246 -9.28 -16.77 -3.67
C LEU A 246 -8.85 -18.18 -3.27
N ASP A 247 -9.81 -19.06 -3.00
CA ASP A 247 -9.55 -20.47 -2.72
C ASP A 247 -8.96 -21.17 -3.95
N LEU A 248 -9.51 -20.91 -5.14
CA LEU A 248 -8.96 -21.42 -6.41
C LEU A 248 -7.56 -20.87 -6.69
N LEU A 249 -7.32 -19.57 -6.45
CA LEU A 249 -5.99 -18.99 -6.59
C LEU A 249 -5.00 -19.65 -5.63
N HIS A 250 -5.41 -20.00 -4.42
CA HIS A 250 -4.56 -20.67 -3.46
C HIS A 250 -4.11 -22.06 -3.95
N THR A 251 -5.05 -22.88 -4.43
CA THR A 251 -4.72 -24.22 -4.98
C THR A 251 -3.90 -24.11 -6.25
N PHE A 252 -4.24 -23.17 -7.15
CA PHE A 252 -3.45 -22.88 -8.35
C PHE A 252 -2.01 -22.47 -8.01
N VAL A 253 -1.82 -21.61 -7.00
CA VAL A 253 -0.47 -21.22 -6.58
C VAL A 253 0.31 -22.43 -6.07
N LEU A 254 -0.32 -23.27 -5.25
CA LEU A 254 0.32 -24.48 -4.74
C LEU A 254 0.70 -25.45 -5.85
N GLN A 255 -0.20 -25.75 -6.77
CA GLN A 255 -0.03 -26.86 -7.72
C GLN A 255 0.69 -26.45 -9.00
N VAL A 256 0.47 -25.22 -9.48
CA VAL A 256 1.00 -24.73 -10.77
C VAL A 256 2.16 -23.76 -10.56
N VAL A 257 2.04 -22.81 -9.63
CA VAL A 257 2.99 -21.68 -9.52
C VAL A 257 4.25 -22.05 -8.74
N VAL A 258 4.13 -22.72 -7.58
CA VAL A 258 5.31 -23.06 -6.76
C VAL A 258 6.38 -23.85 -7.52
N PRO A 259 6.04 -24.87 -8.34
CA PRO A 259 7.03 -25.57 -9.17
C PRO A 259 7.81 -24.65 -10.12
N LEU A 260 7.23 -23.50 -10.48
CA LEU A 260 7.83 -22.50 -11.35
C LEU A 260 8.68 -21.48 -10.58
N CYS A 261 8.81 -21.55 -9.25
CA CYS A 261 9.53 -20.51 -8.50
C CYS A 261 10.96 -20.89 -8.10
N GLY A 262 11.39 -22.14 -8.33
CA GLY A 262 12.74 -22.61 -8.03
C GLY A 262 13.03 -22.85 -6.55
N ASP A 263 12.03 -22.68 -5.68
CA ASP A 263 12.13 -22.94 -4.24
C ASP A 263 11.09 -23.98 -3.80
N PRO A 264 11.52 -25.22 -3.53
CA PRO A 264 10.62 -26.30 -3.14
C PRO A 264 10.03 -26.13 -1.73
N THR A 265 10.56 -25.20 -0.93
CA THR A 265 10.06 -24.95 0.44
C THR A 265 8.76 -24.14 0.46
N GLY A 266 8.36 -23.59 -0.70
CA GLY A 266 7.13 -22.85 -0.89
C GLY A 266 7.36 -21.39 -1.24
N VAL A 267 6.29 -20.60 -1.16
CA VAL A 267 6.31 -19.20 -1.58
C VAL A 267 5.42 -18.33 -0.68
N TRP A 268 5.65 -17.03 -0.77
CA TRP A 268 4.77 -15.98 -0.28
C TRP A 268 4.16 -15.29 -1.49
N TYR A 269 2.86 -15.07 -1.50
CA TYR A 269 2.21 -14.49 -2.68
C TYR A 269 1.20 -13.40 -2.32
N GLN A 270 0.94 -12.55 -3.30
CA GLN A 270 -0.09 -11.52 -3.23
C GLN A 270 -1.47 -12.17 -3.26
N CYS A 271 -2.18 -12.14 -2.13
CA CYS A 271 -3.59 -12.50 -2.05
C CYS A 271 -4.42 -11.27 -1.67
N ARG A 272 -4.62 -10.45 -2.69
CA ARG A 272 -5.71 -10.60 -3.67
C ARG A 272 -5.09 -10.31 -5.04
N PRO A 273 -5.45 -11.04 -6.11
CA PRO A 273 -4.86 -10.76 -7.41
C PRO A 273 -5.30 -9.38 -7.89
N THR A 274 -4.46 -8.76 -8.70
CA THR A 274 -4.76 -7.49 -9.35
C THR A 274 -5.52 -7.78 -10.63
N LEU A 275 -6.83 -7.47 -10.64
CA LEU A 275 -7.64 -7.51 -11.86
C LEU A 275 -7.32 -6.28 -12.72
N ARG A 276 -7.17 -6.48 -14.02
CA ARG A 276 -7.06 -5.42 -15.03
C ARG A 276 -8.13 -5.57 -16.09
N VAL A 277 -8.74 -4.46 -16.44
CA VAL A 277 -9.76 -4.35 -17.48
C VAL A 277 -9.41 -3.13 -18.32
N HIS A 278 -8.91 -3.35 -19.53
CA HIS A 278 -8.48 -2.31 -20.46
C HIS A 278 -9.36 -2.36 -21.71
N MET A 279 -10.35 -1.47 -21.74
CA MET A 279 -11.27 -1.33 -22.87
C MET A 279 -10.59 -0.58 -24.03
N PRO A 280 -11.11 -0.71 -25.27
CA PRO A 280 -10.71 0.13 -26.38
C PRO A 280 -10.71 1.61 -25.99
N SER A 281 -9.55 2.25 -26.14
CA SER A 281 -9.35 3.64 -25.74
C SER A 281 -8.09 4.22 -26.39
N ALA A 282 -8.09 5.52 -26.64
CA ALA A 282 -6.93 6.24 -27.17
C ALA A 282 -5.82 6.44 -26.12
N THR A 283 -6.07 6.09 -24.86
CA THR A 283 -5.17 6.35 -23.73
C THR A 283 -4.55 5.05 -23.23
N ALA A 284 -3.24 5.08 -23.01
CA ALA A 284 -2.55 3.98 -22.32
C ALA A 284 -2.91 4.01 -20.82
N PRO A 285 -3.49 2.92 -20.26
CA PRO A 285 -3.97 2.92 -18.88
C PRO A 285 -2.85 2.77 -17.85
N VAL A 286 -1.68 2.27 -18.26
CA VAL A 286 -0.55 2.00 -17.37
C VAL A 286 0.70 2.67 -17.91
N LYS A 287 1.21 3.64 -17.15
CA LYS A 287 2.47 4.33 -17.46
C LYS A 287 3.66 3.38 -17.30
N PRO A 288 4.78 3.61 -18.02
CA PRO A 288 6.01 2.87 -17.79
C PRO A 288 6.44 2.93 -16.33
N HIS A 289 6.69 1.77 -15.73
CA HIS A 289 7.18 1.64 -14.36
C HIS A 289 7.83 0.27 -14.14
N ARG A 290 8.69 0.18 -13.12
CA ARG A 290 9.10 -1.10 -12.52
C ARG A 290 8.35 -1.27 -11.22
N GLU A 291 8.00 -2.48 -10.82
CA GLU A 291 7.28 -2.66 -9.56
C GLU A 291 8.14 -2.26 -8.35
N ILE A 292 9.47 -2.44 -8.40
CA ILE A 292 10.38 -2.04 -7.32
C ILE A 292 10.38 -0.53 -7.03
N ASP A 293 9.98 0.30 -7.99
CA ASP A 293 9.87 1.76 -7.81
C ASP A 293 8.56 2.15 -7.09
N LEU A 294 7.62 1.20 -6.94
CA LEU A 294 6.36 1.40 -6.25
C LEU A 294 6.49 1.00 -4.76
N PRO A 295 5.71 1.64 -3.87
CA PRO A 295 5.74 1.27 -2.46
C PRO A 295 5.34 -0.19 -2.26
N ARG A 296 6.05 -0.87 -1.35
CA ARG A 296 5.73 -2.24 -0.87
C ARG A 296 6.03 -3.36 -1.86
N HIS A 297 6.97 -3.12 -2.77
CA HIS A 297 7.53 -4.14 -3.64
C HIS A 297 8.98 -4.51 -3.24
N SER A 298 9.42 -5.69 -3.66
CA SER A 298 10.74 -6.26 -3.40
C SER A 298 11.41 -6.71 -4.70
N ALA A 299 12.74 -6.63 -4.75
CA ALA A 299 13.52 -7.15 -5.89
C ALA A 299 13.43 -8.69 -6.02
N SER A 300 13.02 -9.36 -4.93
CA SER A 300 12.78 -10.81 -4.88
C SER A 300 11.39 -11.24 -5.36
N GLU A 301 10.62 -10.34 -5.98
CA GLU A 301 9.32 -10.65 -6.57
C GLU A 301 9.44 -11.19 -8.00
N ILE A 302 8.67 -12.25 -8.25
CA ILE A 302 8.34 -12.80 -9.56
C ILE A 302 6.89 -12.43 -9.85
N THR A 303 6.63 -11.86 -11.02
CA THR A 303 5.26 -11.51 -11.44
C THR A 303 4.69 -12.64 -12.29
N PHE A 304 3.48 -13.08 -11.94
CA PHE A 304 2.68 -14.00 -12.74
C PHE A 304 1.52 -13.22 -13.35
N PHE A 305 1.45 -13.22 -14.68
CA PHE A 305 0.42 -12.59 -15.49
C PHE A 305 -0.45 -13.67 -16.12
N LEU A 306 -1.76 -13.56 -15.94
CA LEU A 306 -2.73 -14.54 -16.41
C LEU A 306 -3.76 -13.83 -17.32
N PRO A 307 -3.68 -14.04 -18.65
CA PRO A 307 -4.67 -13.55 -19.60
C PRO A 307 -6.05 -14.19 -19.34
N LEU A 308 -7.08 -13.35 -19.21
CA LEU A 308 -8.48 -13.80 -19.15
C LEU A 308 -9.20 -13.59 -20.50
N THR A 309 -8.58 -12.81 -21.38
CA THR A 309 -8.82 -12.69 -22.82
C THR A 309 -7.49 -12.88 -23.54
N LYS A 310 -7.50 -13.10 -24.86
CA LYS A 310 -6.26 -13.17 -25.65
C LYS A 310 -5.39 -11.93 -25.42
N ALA A 311 -4.13 -12.15 -25.05
CA ALA A 311 -3.13 -11.11 -24.83
C ALA A 311 -2.17 -11.09 -26.03
N CYS A 312 -2.26 -10.06 -26.87
CA CYS A 312 -1.40 -9.91 -28.05
C CYS A 312 -1.27 -8.44 -28.47
N GLY A 313 -0.10 -8.03 -28.98
CA GLY A 313 0.11 -6.64 -29.41
C GLY A 313 -0.28 -5.60 -28.34
N ALA A 314 -1.26 -4.75 -28.64
CA ALA A 314 -1.70 -3.68 -27.72
C ALA A 314 -2.62 -4.16 -26.57
N THR A 315 -3.11 -5.40 -26.61
CA THR A 315 -3.98 -6.00 -25.58
C THR A 315 -3.19 -6.77 -24.52
N THR A 316 -1.97 -6.33 -24.23
CA THR A 316 -1.12 -6.90 -23.18
C THR A 316 -0.11 -5.88 -22.63
N PHE A 317 0.65 -6.28 -21.62
CA PHE A 317 1.79 -5.52 -21.16
C PHE A 317 2.94 -5.61 -22.15
N HIS A 318 3.65 -4.50 -22.32
CA HIS A 318 4.93 -4.45 -23.01
C HIS A 318 6.02 -4.33 -21.96
N VAL A 319 6.99 -5.23 -21.99
CA VAL A 319 8.03 -5.36 -20.96
C VAL A 319 9.42 -5.39 -21.57
N GLU A 320 10.42 -4.92 -20.83
CA GLU A 320 11.82 -5.11 -21.23
C GLU A 320 12.22 -6.59 -21.14
N SER A 321 13.09 -7.04 -22.05
CA SER A 321 13.61 -8.42 -22.01
C SER A 321 14.50 -8.67 -20.79
N GLU A 322 15.26 -7.65 -20.39
CA GLU A 322 16.08 -7.61 -19.18
C GLU A 322 16.07 -6.19 -18.59
N PRO A 323 16.33 -6.02 -17.28
CA PRO A 323 16.26 -4.72 -16.63
C PRO A 323 17.13 -3.66 -17.33
N GLY A 324 16.51 -2.56 -17.74
CA GLY A 324 17.20 -1.40 -18.29
C GLY A 324 17.57 -1.48 -19.77
N LYS A 325 17.15 -2.52 -20.49
CA LYS A 325 17.40 -2.62 -21.94
C LYS A 325 16.51 -1.73 -22.81
N ALA A 326 15.35 -1.30 -22.30
CA ALA A 326 14.35 -0.53 -23.04
C ALA A 326 13.88 -1.18 -24.37
N ASP A 327 14.04 -2.49 -24.53
CA ASP A 327 13.70 -3.28 -25.71
C ASP A 327 12.30 -3.91 -25.58
N PHE A 328 11.30 -3.06 -25.41
CA PHE A 328 9.95 -3.49 -25.08
C PHE A 328 9.33 -4.43 -26.11
N HIS A 329 8.83 -5.58 -25.63
CA HIS A 329 8.02 -6.53 -26.41
C HIS A 329 6.72 -6.89 -25.67
N PRO A 330 5.64 -7.27 -26.39
CA PRO A 330 4.39 -7.67 -25.77
C PRO A 330 4.53 -9.01 -25.04
N LEU A 331 3.95 -9.12 -23.84
CA LEU A 331 3.76 -10.38 -23.11
C LEU A 331 2.56 -11.14 -23.71
N GLU A 332 2.81 -11.89 -24.78
CA GLU A 332 1.76 -12.60 -25.50
C GLU A 332 1.37 -13.92 -24.84
N GLY A 333 0.07 -14.21 -24.83
CA GLY A 333 -0.46 -15.46 -24.30
C GLY A 333 -1.97 -15.60 -24.51
N ASP A 334 -2.42 -16.84 -24.49
CA ASP A 334 -3.83 -17.21 -24.64
C ASP A 334 -4.49 -17.50 -23.28
N VAL A 335 -5.82 -17.62 -23.29
CA VAL A 335 -6.57 -18.11 -22.13
C VAL A 335 -6.15 -19.55 -21.85
N GLY A 336 -5.91 -19.87 -20.58
CA GLY A 336 -5.33 -21.16 -20.18
C GLY A 336 -3.82 -21.14 -20.05
N GLN A 337 -3.19 -19.96 -20.20
CA GLN A 337 -1.77 -19.77 -19.98
C GLN A 337 -1.51 -18.83 -18.81
N VAL A 338 -0.40 -19.05 -18.11
CA VAL A 338 0.16 -18.12 -17.15
C VAL A 338 1.59 -17.80 -17.56
N ILE A 339 1.93 -16.51 -17.54
CA ILE A 339 3.22 -15.99 -17.94
C ILE A 339 3.96 -15.50 -16.69
N ARG A 340 5.11 -16.10 -16.42
CA ARG A 340 6.01 -15.68 -15.35
C ARG A 340 7.07 -14.76 -15.93
N TYR A 341 7.33 -13.60 -15.34
CA TYR A 341 8.37 -12.67 -15.80
C TYR A 341 8.90 -11.77 -14.67
N ASN A 342 9.93 -10.98 -14.98
CA ASN A 342 10.61 -10.09 -14.04
C ASN A 342 9.92 -8.72 -13.93
N GLY A 343 8.68 -8.67 -13.42
CA GLY A 343 7.97 -7.40 -13.26
C GLY A 343 8.54 -6.48 -12.16
N SER A 344 9.35 -7.02 -11.25
CA SER A 344 10.00 -6.25 -10.20
C SER A 344 11.07 -5.30 -10.74
N GLN A 345 11.93 -5.77 -11.64
CA GLN A 345 13.06 -4.97 -12.16
C GLN A 345 12.95 -4.60 -13.65
N CYS A 346 12.22 -5.34 -14.48
CA CYS A 346 11.97 -4.92 -15.87
C CYS A 346 10.89 -3.84 -15.90
N THR A 347 11.10 -2.81 -16.71
CA THR A 347 10.09 -1.78 -16.96
C THR A 347 8.94 -2.40 -17.74
N GLN A 348 7.71 -2.16 -17.28
CA GLN A 348 6.48 -2.59 -17.93
C GLN A 348 5.57 -1.40 -18.21
N ARG A 349 4.83 -1.46 -19.32
CA ARG A 349 3.87 -0.44 -19.74
C ARG A 349 2.69 -1.08 -20.46
N ALA A 350 1.54 -0.42 -20.47
CA ALA A 350 0.46 -0.77 -21.39
C ALA A 350 0.49 0.19 -22.58
N GLU A 351 0.09 -0.28 -23.75
CA GLU A 351 -0.18 0.57 -24.90
C GLU A 351 -1.64 1.04 -24.88
N ALA A 352 -1.97 2.02 -25.72
CA ALA A 352 -3.36 2.38 -25.97
C ALA A 352 -4.05 1.21 -26.68
N ASN A 353 -5.18 0.76 -26.16
CA ASN A 353 -5.92 -0.34 -26.76
C ASN A 353 -6.73 0.19 -27.96
N GLN A 354 -6.14 0.11 -29.16
CA GLN A 354 -6.78 0.53 -30.41
C GLN A 354 -7.56 -0.60 -31.10
N THR A 355 -7.69 -1.76 -30.45
CA THR A 355 -8.45 -2.90 -30.99
C THR A 355 -9.95 -2.76 -30.69
N ASP A 356 -10.76 -3.68 -31.21
CA ASP A 356 -12.19 -3.81 -30.89
C ASP A 356 -12.45 -4.83 -29.76
N GLN A 357 -11.42 -5.16 -28.98
CA GLN A 357 -11.50 -6.13 -27.88
C GLN A 357 -11.12 -5.49 -26.54
N THR A 358 -11.86 -5.83 -25.49
CA THR A 358 -11.43 -5.53 -24.12
C THR A 358 -10.36 -6.52 -23.70
N TRP A 359 -9.21 -6.02 -23.27
CA TRP A 359 -8.19 -6.80 -22.60
C TRP A 359 -8.54 -6.98 -21.13
N VAL A 360 -8.72 -8.23 -20.70
CA VAL A 360 -8.91 -8.59 -19.30
C VAL A 360 -7.81 -9.55 -18.88
N SER A 361 -7.19 -9.28 -17.74
CA SER A 361 -6.17 -10.15 -17.15
C SER A 361 -6.20 -10.04 -15.64
N MET A 362 -5.55 -10.98 -14.97
CA MET A 362 -5.16 -10.83 -13.59
C MET A 362 -3.68 -11.09 -13.40
N ASP A 363 -3.08 -10.41 -12.44
CA ASP A 363 -1.68 -10.63 -12.07
C ASP A 363 -1.49 -10.66 -10.55
N PHE A 364 -0.48 -11.41 -10.13
CA PHE A 364 -0.07 -11.51 -8.73
C PHE A 364 1.44 -11.70 -8.65
N ARG A 365 2.01 -11.29 -7.51
CA ARG A 365 3.44 -11.40 -7.23
C ARG A 365 3.70 -12.53 -6.28
N VAL A 366 4.85 -13.16 -6.45
CA VAL A 366 5.31 -14.28 -5.65
C VAL A 366 6.75 -14.04 -5.24
N ILE A 367 7.07 -14.33 -3.97
CA ILE A 367 8.43 -14.31 -3.43
C ILE A 367 8.74 -15.74 -2.97
N PRO A 368 9.80 -16.38 -3.51
CA PRO A 368 10.29 -17.65 -2.98
C PRO A 368 10.51 -17.59 -1.46
N ASN A 369 10.14 -18.63 -0.73
CA ASN A 369 10.18 -18.63 0.74
C ASN A 369 11.59 -18.37 1.29
N ALA A 370 12.65 -18.84 0.61
CA ALA A 370 14.04 -18.58 0.95
C ALA A 370 14.47 -17.11 0.79
N LEU A 371 13.75 -16.33 -0.03
CA LEU A 371 14.02 -14.92 -0.31
C LEU A 371 13.04 -13.97 0.40
N TYR A 372 12.10 -14.51 1.18
CA TYR A 372 11.15 -13.72 1.93
C TYR A 372 11.75 -13.26 3.26
N LYS A 373 11.95 -11.95 3.41
CA LYS A 373 12.56 -11.35 4.61
C LYS A 373 11.58 -10.90 5.68
N GLY A 374 10.27 -10.99 5.41
CA GLY A 374 9.25 -10.33 6.22
C GLY A 374 9.34 -8.80 6.10
N ASN A 375 8.26 -8.10 6.45
CA ASN A 375 8.18 -6.64 6.49
C ASN A 375 7.76 -5.90 5.19
N HIS A 376 7.09 -6.56 4.25
CA HIS A 376 6.36 -5.87 3.18
C HIS A 376 5.00 -5.45 3.74
N GLY A 377 4.87 -4.18 4.18
CA GLY A 377 3.71 -3.67 4.92
C GLY A 377 2.37 -3.72 4.18
N GLY A 378 1.80 -4.90 4.04
CA GLY A 378 0.45 -5.22 3.54
C GLY A 378 0.32 -5.13 2.03
N TYR A 379 0.10 -6.30 1.40
CA TYR A 379 -0.40 -6.64 0.06
C TYR A 379 0.44 -7.73 -0.62
N ILE A 380 1.76 -7.78 -0.41
CA ILE A 380 2.63 -8.87 -0.87
C ILE A 380 3.11 -9.65 0.35
N GLY A 381 2.91 -10.97 0.34
CA GLY A 381 3.13 -11.83 1.51
C GLY A 381 1.96 -11.89 2.51
N ASP A 382 0.76 -11.46 2.11
CA ASP A 382 -0.45 -11.59 2.94
C ASP A 382 -0.81 -13.07 3.19
N HIS A 383 -0.43 -13.98 2.29
CA HIS A 383 -0.67 -15.42 2.41
C HIS A 383 0.63 -16.20 2.13
N ARG A 384 0.85 -17.22 2.95
CA ARG A 384 1.99 -18.15 2.87
C ARG A 384 1.50 -19.51 2.40
N THR A 385 2.18 -20.10 1.44
CA THR A 385 1.99 -21.49 1.02
C THR A 385 3.27 -22.27 1.26
N LYS A 386 3.17 -23.44 1.90
CA LYS A 386 4.27 -24.41 2.06
C LYS A 386 3.91 -25.65 1.24
N PHE A 387 4.88 -26.24 0.53
CA PHE A 387 4.77 -27.65 0.16
C PHE A 387 5.10 -28.48 1.40
N GLY A 388 4.19 -29.38 1.82
CA GLY A 388 4.46 -30.36 2.88
C GLY A 388 3.72 -30.16 4.21
N GLY A 389 2.41 -29.85 4.16
CA GLY A 389 1.56 -29.86 5.35
C GLY A 389 0.08 -29.94 5.00
N LEU A 390 -0.33 -31.06 4.39
CA LEU A 390 -1.67 -31.61 4.56
C LEU A 390 -1.69 -32.46 5.83
#